data_AF-A0A7X9GM50-F1
#
_entry.id   AF-A0A7X9GM50-F1
#
_cell.length_a   1.000
_cell.length_b   1.000
_cell.length_c   1.000
_cell.angle_alpha   90.00
_cell.angle_beta   90.00
_cell.angle_gamma   90.00
#
_symmetry.space_group_name_H-M   'P 1'
#
loop_
_entity.id
_entity.type
_entity.pdbx_description
1 polymer ?
#
loop_
_entity_poly.entity_id
_entity_poly.type
_entity_poly.pdbx_seq_one_letter_code
_entity_poly.pdbx_strand_id
1 'polypeptide(L)'
;MLELLKKKERVVGIKQTKKAIEQDKLETVIFAEDADKRVIEPLKQLCEGKNIKIQTTESMKQLGKAAGIEVSAAVVGILKNSN
;
A
#
# COMPACT_ATOMS: atom_id res chain seq x y z
N MET A 1 6.66 8.73 -16.24
CA MET A 1 6.75 8.37 -14.80
C MET A 1 5.39 7.99 -14.19
N LEU A 2 4.32 8.75 -14.41
CA LEU A 2 2.97 8.47 -13.85
C LEU A 2 2.18 7.32 -14.53
N GLU A 3 2.70 6.76 -15.63
CA GLU A 3 1.98 5.78 -16.46
C GLU A 3 2.00 4.34 -15.90
N LEU A 4 2.88 4.07 -14.93
CA LEU A 4 3.00 2.76 -14.26
C LEU A 4 1.82 2.44 -13.32
N LEU A 5 1.12 3.47 -12.84
CA LEU A 5 -0.04 3.34 -11.95
C LEU A 5 -1.34 2.93 -12.69
N LYS A 6 -1.42 3.14 -14.01
CA LYS A 6 -2.56 2.69 -14.83
C LYS A 6 -2.44 1.22 -15.27
N LYS A 7 -1.24 0.62 -15.21
CA LYS A 7 -0.96 -0.75 -15.71
C LYS A 7 -0.64 -1.78 -14.63
N LYS A 8 -0.24 -1.38 -13.42
CA LYS A 8 0.07 -2.32 -12.33
C LYS A 8 -1.11 -2.51 -11.39
N GLU A 9 -1.41 -3.76 -11.04
CA GLU A 9 -2.38 -4.06 -10.01
C GLU A 9 -1.92 -3.45 -8.68
N ARG A 10 -2.83 -2.75 -8.02
CA ARG A 10 -2.60 -2.11 -6.73
C ARG A 10 -3.79 -2.39 -5.85
N VAL A 11 -3.53 -2.60 -4.57
CA VAL A 11 -4.54 -2.89 -3.56
C VAL A 11 -4.66 -1.68 -2.66
N VAL A 12 -5.89 -1.22 -2.48
CA VAL A 12 -6.18 -0.06 -1.63
C VAL A 12 -7.00 -0.55 -0.45
N GLY A 13 -6.59 -0.13 0.74
CA GLY A 13 -7.28 -0.44 1.98
C GLY A 13 -6.68 -1.61 2.74
N ILE A 14 -6.93 -1.62 4.05
CA ILE A 14 -6.25 -2.47 5.03
C ILE A 14 -6.50 -3.96 4.76
N LYS A 15 -7.77 -4.35 4.55
CA LYS A 15 -8.14 -5.76 4.30
C LYS A 15 -7.53 -6.32 3.01
N GLN A 16 -7.57 -5.51 1.95
CA GLN A 16 -7.01 -5.87 0.63
C GLN A 16 -5.48 -5.97 0.70
N THR A 17 -4.84 -5.00 1.33
CA THR A 17 -3.39 -4.98 1.55
C THR A 17 -2.95 -6.17 2.38
N LYS A 18 -3.61 -6.46 3.51
CA LYS A 18 -3.31 -7.63 4.35
C LYS A 18 -3.36 -8.93 3.54
N LYS A 19 -4.43 -9.14 2.77
CA LYS A 19 -4.59 -10.34 1.93
C LYS A 19 -3.49 -10.45 0.85
N ALA A 20 -3.07 -9.33 0.29
CA ALA A 20 -1.99 -9.29 -0.69
C ALA A 20 -0.59 -9.47 -0.07
N ILE A 21 -0.39 -9.02 1.18
CA ILE A 21 0.81 -9.29 1.98
C ILE A 21 0.90 -10.79 2.24
N GLU A 22 -0.20 -11.42 2.69
CA GLU A 22 -0.25 -12.86 2.93
C GLU A 22 0.10 -13.66 1.67
N GLN A 23 -0.41 -13.24 0.51
CA GLN A 23 -0.10 -13.86 -0.79
C GLN A 23 1.31 -13.56 -1.33
N ASP A 24 2.11 -12.73 -0.66
CA ASP A 24 3.46 -12.35 -1.11
C ASP A 24 3.50 -11.69 -2.49
N LYS A 25 2.38 -11.11 -2.93
CA LYS A 25 2.27 -10.47 -4.24
C LYS A 25 2.60 -8.99 -4.21
N LEU A 26 2.95 -8.43 -3.05
CA LEU A 26 3.24 -7.03 -2.86
C LEU A 26 4.72 -6.72 -3.00
N GLU A 27 5.02 -5.68 -3.77
CA GLU A 27 6.37 -5.14 -3.90
C GLU A 27 6.61 -4.02 -2.89
N THR A 28 5.61 -3.17 -2.67
CA THR A 28 5.74 -1.97 -1.84
C THR A 28 4.40 -1.65 -1.20
N VAL A 29 4.41 -1.29 0.08
CA VAL A 29 3.25 -0.83 0.83
C VAL A 29 3.51 0.57 1.34
N ILE A 30 2.53 1.43 1.14
CA ILE A 30 2.59 2.84 1.51
C ILE A 30 1.48 3.10 2.53
N PHE A 31 1.86 3.66 3.68
CA PHE A 31 0.98 3.99 4.79
C PHE A 31 0.82 5.50 4.89
N ALA A 32 -0.37 5.99 5.22
CA ALA A 32 -0.54 7.39 5.60
C ALA A 32 -0.19 7.57 7.09
N GLU A 33 0.47 8.67 7.46
CA GLU A 33 0.74 9.01 8.86
C GLU A 33 -0.54 9.23 9.67
N ASP A 34 -1.59 9.71 9.01
CA ASP A 34 -2.93 9.87 9.58
C ASP A 34 -3.65 8.52 9.79
N ALA A 35 -3.07 7.40 9.32
CA ALA A 35 -3.67 6.08 9.50
C ALA A 35 -3.42 5.52 10.90
N ASP A 36 -4.39 4.74 11.38
CA ASP A 36 -4.40 4.22 12.74
C ASP A 36 -3.17 3.34 13.02
N LYS A 37 -2.34 3.76 13.98
CA LYS A 37 -1.10 3.07 14.35
C LYS A 37 -1.33 1.61 14.78
N ARG A 38 -2.49 1.32 15.39
CA ARG A 38 -2.88 -0.05 15.78
C ARG A 38 -2.97 -0.99 14.58
N VAL A 39 -3.17 -0.44 13.38
CA VAL A 39 -3.22 -1.17 12.13
C VAL A 39 -1.88 -1.15 11.42
N ILE A 40 -1.16 -0.02 11.48
CA ILE A 40 0.19 0.09 10.88
C ILE A 40 1.16 -0.88 11.53
N GLU A 41 1.26 -0.92 12.87
CA GLU A 41 2.23 -1.76 13.58
C GLU A 41 2.20 -3.24 13.13
N PRO A 42 1.06 -3.95 13.16
CA PRO A 42 1.01 -5.34 12.72
C PRO A 42 1.26 -5.48 11.22
N LEU A 43 0.83 -4.52 10.39
CA LEU A 43 1.16 -4.55 8.95
C LEU A 43 2.66 -4.34 8.71
N LYS A 44 3.32 -3.49 9.50
CA LYS A 44 4.74 -3.18 9.39
C LYS A 44 5.56 -4.43 9.67
N GLN A 45 5.22 -5.15 10.75
CA GLN A 45 5.84 -6.44 11.08
C GLN A 45 5.61 -7.51 10.00
N LEU A 46 4.38 -7.60 9.47
CA LEU A 46 4.06 -8.51 8.36
C LEU A 46 4.88 -8.21 7.09
N CYS A 47 5.04 -6.93 6.77
CA CYS A 47 5.85 -6.48 5.64
C CYS A 47 7.34 -6.74 5.85
N GLU A 48 7.90 -6.48 7.03
CA GLU A 48 9.30 -6.79 7.36
C GLU A 48 9.59 -8.28 7.24
N GLY A 49 8.71 -9.14 7.76
CA GLY A 49 8.86 -10.59 7.67
C GLY A 49 8.84 -11.14 6.23
N LYS A 50 8.24 -10.40 5.30
CA LYS A 50 8.16 -10.75 3.87
C LYS A 50 9.11 -9.94 2.98
N ASN A 51 9.99 -9.12 3.58
CA ASN A 51 10.91 -8.25 2.87
C ASN A 51 10.21 -7.26 1.90
N ILE A 52 8.99 -6.84 2.23
CA ILE A 52 8.20 -5.90 1.45
C ILE A 52 8.65 -4.48 1.78
N LYS A 53 8.82 -3.62 0.77
CA LYS A 53 9.21 -2.22 1.00
C LYS A 53 8.07 -1.46 1.68
N ILE A 54 8.39 -0.76 2.75
CA ILE A 54 7.44 0.04 3.52
C ILE A 54 7.74 1.53 3.30
N GLN A 55 6.73 2.30 2.93
CA GLN A 55 6.82 3.75 2.81
C GLN A 55 5.71 4.43 3.61
N THR A 56 5.95 5.65 4.06
CA THR A 56 4.97 6.48 4.77
C THR A 56 4.74 7.78 4.00
N THR A 57 3.53 8.33 4.07
CA THR A 57 3.17 9.61 3.47
C THR A 57 2.40 10.48 4.45
N GLU A 58 2.45 11.78 4.23
CA GLU A 58 1.91 12.79 5.15
C GLU A 58 0.36 12.79 5.19
N SER A 59 -0.34 12.34 4.13
CA SER A 59 -1.80 12.46 4.08
C SER A 59 -2.53 11.39 3.25
N MET A 60 -3.64 10.85 3.78
CA MET A 60 -4.46 9.82 3.11
C MET A 60 -5.05 10.27 1.78
N LYS A 61 -5.43 11.55 1.68
CA LYS A 61 -5.97 12.15 0.43
C LYS A 61 -4.92 12.18 -0.66
N GLN A 62 -3.70 12.58 -0.31
CA GLN A 62 -2.60 12.67 -1.25
C GLN A 62 -2.15 11.28 -1.69
N LEU A 63 -2.15 10.31 -0.76
CA LEU A 63 -1.95 8.90 -1.05
C LEU A 63 -2.95 8.39 -2.09
N GLY A 64 -4.25 8.60 -1.86
CA GLY A 64 -5.30 8.16 -2.77
C GLY A 64 -5.17 8.78 -4.16
N LYS A 65 -4.93 10.10 -4.21
CA LYS A 65 -4.74 10.82 -5.47
C LYS A 65 -3.49 10.35 -6.23
N ALA A 66 -2.38 10.11 -5.53
CA ALA A 66 -1.16 9.53 -6.11
C ALA A 66 -1.39 8.08 -6.58
N ALA A 67 -2.18 7.33 -5.81
CA ALA A 67 -2.71 6.03 -6.18
C ALA A 67 -3.88 6.11 -7.16
N GLY A 68 -4.08 7.23 -7.88
CA GLY A 68 -5.05 7.37 -8.97
C GLY A 68 -6.49 6.95 -8.61
N ILE A 69 -6.89 7.13 -7.36
CA ILE A 69 -8.25 6.92 -6.87
C ILE A 69 -8.79 8.24 -6.32
N GLU A 70 -10.09 8.44 -6.45
CA GLU A 70 -10.77 9.68 -6.05
C GLU A 70 -11.06 9.75 -4.54
N VAL A 71 -10.72 8.69 -3.80
CA VAL A 71 -11.00 8.54 -2.37
C VAL A 71 -9.72 8.51 -1.53
N SER A 72 -9.80 8.98 -0.29
CA SER A 72 -8.69 8.93 0.68
C SER A 72 -8.38 7.48 1.06
N ALA A 73 -7.10 7.10 1.02
CA ALA A 73 -6.65 5.77 1.38
C ALA A 73 -5.68 5.82 2.57
N ALA A 74 -5.97 5.02 3.59
CA ALA A 74 -5.09 4.87 4.75
C ALA A 74 -3.83 4.05 4.41
N VAL A 75 -3.97 3.07 3.50
CA VAL A 75 -2.88 2.20 3.07
C VAL A 75 -3.07 1.81 1.61
N VAL A 76 -1.97 1.77 0.87
CA VAL A 76 -1.92 1.35 -0.54
C VAL A 76 -0.78 0.37 -0.71
N GLY A 77 -1.08 -0.83 -1.21
CA GLY A 77 -0.10 -1.81 -1.63
C GLY A 77 0.05 -1.82 -3.15
N ILE A 78 1.28 -1.86 -3.63
CA ILE A 78 1.63 -2.02 -5.04
C ILE A 78 2.01 -3.48 -5.26
N LEU A 79 1.29 -4.16 -6.16
CA LEU A 79 1.57 -5.56 -6.48
C LEU A 79 2.78 -5.65 -7.43
N LYS A 80 3.56 -6.70 -7.24
CA LYS A 80 4.74 -7.05 -8.01
C LYS A 80 4.30 -7.70 -9.32
N ASN A 81 3.81 -6.89 -10.26
CA ASN A 81 3.49 -7.39 -11.59
C ASN A 81 4.79 -7.49 -12.40
N SER A 82 5.38 -8.69 -12.43
CA SER A 82 6.37 -9.09 -13.42
C SER A 82 5.60 -9.59 -14.65
N ASN A 83 5.47 -8.73 -15.66
CA ASN A 83 5.36 -9.17 -17.05
C ASN A 83 6.74 -9.11 -17.68
#